data_AF-A0A964JGU5-F1
#
_entry.id   AF-A0A964JGU5-F1
#
_cell.length_a   1.000
_cell.length_b   1.000
_cell.length_c   1.000
_cell.angle_alpha   90.00
_cell.angle_beta   90.00
_cell.angle_gamma   90.00
#
_symmetry.space_group_name_H-M   'P 1'
#
loop_
_entity.id
_entity.type
_entity.pdbx_description
1 polymer ?
#
loop_
_entity_poly.entity_id
_entity_poly.type
_entity_poly.pdbx_seq_one_letter_code
_entity_poly.pdbx_strand_id
1 'polypeptide(L)'
;MLHIGKARHSEHQNTYLKTPTDGENDYAAAGTMGSGRIDRLCLNCDGLSEFIDRLTCNGVPFSERKAHNSHLYQLFMREPINGIKVELNFSWEEAVQMGRVPSYTDEGENLKVSSPASK
;
A
#
# COMPACT_ATOMS: atom_id res chain seq x y z
N MET A 1 0.93 -8.99 -6.93
CA MET A 1 1.43 -9.89 -5.86
C MET A 1 0.34 -10.04 -4.81
N LEU A 2 0.05 -11.27 -4.38
CA LEU A 2 -0.90 -11.54 -3.30
C LEU A 2 -0.13 -12.09 -2.10
N HIS A 3 -0.29 -11.45 -0.94
CA HIS A 3 0.24 -12.00 0.31
C HIS A 3 -0.86 -12.66 1.12
N ILE A 4 -0.62 -13.90 1.53
CA ILE A 4 -1.51 -14.66 2.40
C ILE A 4 -0.79 -14.89 3.73
N GLY A 5 -1.34 -14.31 4.79
CA GLY A 5 -0.86 -14.52 6.15
C GLY A 5 -1.28 -15.89 6.67
N LYS A 6 -0.38 -16.54 7.42
CA LYS A 6 -0.64 -17.85 8.00
C LYS A 6 -1.57 -17.67 9.21
N ALA A 7 -2.63 -18.47 9.28
CA ALA A 7 -3.50 -18.45 10.45
C ALA A 7 -2.72 -18.77 11.74
N ARG A 8 -2.95 -17.97 12.78
CA ARG A 8 -2.36 -18.15 14.13
C ARG A 8 -0.84 -18.26 14.15
N HIS A 9 -0.15 -17.52 13.28
CA HIS A 9 1.33 -17.53 13.25
C HIS A 9 1.94 -16.87 14.50
N SER A 10 1.37 -15.73 14.93
CA SER A 10 1.74 -15.01 16.14
C SER A 10 0.66 -13.99 16.51
N GLU A 11 0.63 -13.52 17.76
CA GLU A 11 -0.31 -12.46 18.19
C GLU A 11 -0.13 -11.17 17.38
N HIS A 12 1.12 -10.83 17.05
CA HIS A 12 1.44 -9.68 16.21
C HIS A 12 0.86 -9.85 14.80
N GLN A 13 1.04 -11.01 14.17
CA GLN A 13 0.48 -11.26 12.83
C GLN A 13 -1.06 -11.28 12.87
N ASN A 14 -1.67 -11.86 13.90
CA ASN A 14 -3.12 -11.89 14.05
C ASN A 14 -3.69 -10.46 14.16
N THR A 15 -3.05 -9.59 14.96
CA THR A 15 -3.41 -8.18 15.05
C THR A 15 -3.23 -7.46 13.70
N TYR A 16 -2.12 -7.72 13.02
CA TYR A 16 -1.81 -7.08 11.73
C TYR A 16 -2.79 -7.46 10.61
N LEU A 17 -3.28 -8.71 10.61
CA LEU A 17 -4.26 -9.24 9.65
C LEU A 17 -5.71 -8.95 10.04
N LYS A 18 -5.94 -8.24 11.16
CA LYS A 18 -7.29 -7.89 11.61
C LYS A 18 -7.93 -6.89 10.64
N THR A 19 -9.19 -7.16 10.30
CA THR A 19 -10.06 -6.32 9.48
C THR A 19 -11.04 -5.57 10.39
N PRO A 20 -11.62 -4.43 9.96
CA PRO A 20 -12.55 -3.66 10.78
C PRO A 20 -13.80 -4.45 11.23
N THR A 21 -14.18 -5.48 10.46
CA THR A 21 -15.33 -6.36 10.75
C THR A 21 -15.00 -7.51 11.71
N ASP A 22 -13.72 -7.75 12.02
CA ASP A 22 -13.26 -8.87 12.85
C ASP A 22 -13.48 -8.64 14.37
N GLY A 23 -14.51 -7.93 14.86
CA GLY A 23 -14.94 -7.83 16.28
C GLY A 23 -13.97 -8.32 17.40
N GLU A 24 -14.44 -9.23 18.26
CA GLU A 24 -13.64 -9.86 19.35
C GLU A 24 -13.49 -11.39 19.20
N ASN A 25 -14.17 -12.00 18.21
CA ASN A 25 -14.21 -13.45 18.07
C ASN A 25 -12.88 -14.07 17.58
N ASP A 26 -12.71 -15.37 17.80
CA ASP A 26 -11.60 -16.16 17.25
C ASP A 26 -11.99 -16.64 15.85
N TYR A 27 -11.52 -15.93 14.81
CA TYR A 27 -11.92 -16.13 13.41
C TYR A 27 -11.10 -17.19 12.67
N ALA A 28 -10.64 -18.19 13.38
CA ALA A 28 -9.97 -19.31 12.76
C ALA A 28 -11.03 -20.22 12.11
N ALA A 29 -11.00 -20.36 10.78
CA ALA A 29 -11.23 -21.69 10.20
C ALA A 29 -10.10 -22.60 10.71
N ALA A 30 -10.14 -22.95 11.99
CA ALA A 30 -9.02 -23.53 12.71
C ALA A 30 -8.67 -24.89 12.12
N GLY A 31 -7.42 -25.05 11.69
CA GLY A 31 -6.83 -26.34 11.37
C GLY A 31 -7.23 -26.94 10.01
N THR A 32 -8.03 -26.25 9.19
CA THR A 32 -8.30 -26.71 7.83
C THR A 32 -7.20 -26.19 6.89
N MET A 33 -6.60 -27.07 6.08
CA MET A 33 -5.68 -26.65 5.02
C MET A 33 -6.36 -25.55 4.18
N GLY A 34 -5.69 -24.41 3.97
CA GLY A 34 -6.27 -23.25 3.27
C GLY A 34 -6.88 -22.16 4.16
N SER A 35 -6.78 -22.25 5.49
CA SER A 35 -7.29 -21.23 6.43
C SER A 35 -6.51 -19.91 6.48
N GLY A 36 -5.58 -19.68 5.55
CA GLY A 36 -4.79 -18.43 5.49
C GLY A 36 -5.67 -17.22 5.16
N ARG A 37 -5.25 -16.02 5.55
CA ARG A 37 -5.97 -14.78 5.27
C ARG A 37 -5.24 -13.95 4.24
N ILE A 38 -5.98 -13.33 3.31
CA ILE A 38 -5.39 -12.33 2.42
C ILE A 38 -4.94 -11.15 3.28
N ASP A 39 -3.64 -10.90 3.34
CA ASP A 39 -3.07 -9.73 4.04
C ASP A 39 -3.22 -8.49 3.16
N ARG A 40 -2.67 -8.58 1.94
CA ARG A 40 -2.68 -7.49 0.99
C ARG A 40 -2.63 -7.95 -0.45
N LEU A 41 -3.24 -7.16 -1.31
CA LEU A 41 -3.13 -7.25 -2.75
C LEU A 41 -2.26 -6.08 -3.24
N CYS A 42 -1.12 -6.39 -3.85
CA CYS A 42 -0.24 -5.39 -4.46
C CYS A 42 -0.39 -5.46 -5.99
N LEU A 43 -0.73 -4.34 -6.62
CA LEU A 43 -0.88 -4.22 -8.07
C LEU A 43 0.15 -3.23 -8.60
N ASN A 44 0.78 -3.56 -9.73
CA ASN A 44 1.55 -2.57 -10.48
C ASN A 44 0.58 -1.86 -11.42
N CYS A 45 0.68 -0.54 -11.48
CA CYS A 45 -0.25 0.34 -12.15
C CYS A 45 0.52 1.46 -12.85
N ASP A 46 -0.11 2.00 -13.89
CA ASP A 46 0.29 3.23 -14.56
C ASP A 46 -0.86 4.24 -14.42
N GLY A 47 -0.59 5.51 -14.67
CA GLY A 47 -1.61 6.57 -14.64
C GLY A 47 -1.91 7.02 -13.22
N LEU A 48 -0.86 7.37 -12.46
CA LEU A 48 -0.99 7.81 -11.06
C LEU A 48 -2.01 8.96 -10.90
N SER A 49 -1.96 9.95 -11.80
CA SER A 49 -2.88 11.11 -11.74
C SER A 49 -4.33 10.69 -11.86
N GLU A 50 -4.64 9.88 -12.88
CA GLU A 50 -6.01 9.41 -13.14
C GLU A 50 -6.53 8.55 -11.98
N PHE A 51 -5.67 7.72 -11.39
CA PHE A 51 -6.03 6.92 -10.22
C PHE A 51 -6.32 7.78 -9.01
N ILE A 52 -5.45 8.74 -8.70
CA ILE A 52 -5.67 9.66 -7.58
C ILE A 52 -6.95 10.45 -7.75
N ASP A 53 -7.18 10.99 -8.96
CA ASP A 53 -8.40 11.74 -9.26
C ASP A 53 -9.64 10.86 -9.10
N ARG A 54 -9.60 9.62 -9.61
CA ARG A 54 -10.69 8.66 -9.47
C ARG A 54 -10.94 8.28 -8.00
N LEU A 55 -9.90 7.98 -7.24
CA LEU A 55 -10.02 7.64 -5.81
C LEU A 55 -10.62 8.81 -5.03
N THR A 56 -10.11 10.02 -5.27
CA THR A 56 -10.57 11.26 -4.61
C THR A 56 -12.02 11.56 -4.98
N CYS A 57 -12.38 11.48 -6.26
CA CYS A 57 -13.74 11.73 -6.75
C CYS A 57 -14.76 10.73 -6.16
N ASN A 58 -14.33 9.49 -5.92
CA ASN A 58 -15.16 8.46 -5.30
C ASN A 58 -15.08 8.47 -3.76
N GLY A 59 -14.39 9.43 -3.14
CA GLY A 59 -14.27 9.54 -1.69
C GLY A 59 -13.54 8.37 -1.03
N VAL A 60 -12.66 7.68 -1.77
CA VAL A 60 -11.88 6.56 -1.25
C VAL A 60 -10.70 7.09 -0.45
N PRO A 61 -10.58 6.78 0.86
CA PRO A 61 -9.43 7.20 1.65
C PRO A 61 -8.20 6.35 1.29
N PHE A 62 -7.06 7.02 1.07
CA PHE A 62 -5.78 6.37 0.83
C PHE A 62 -4.64 7.16 1.48
N SER A 63 -3.51 6.49 1.69
CA SER A 63 -2.23 7.11 2.06
C SER A 63 -1.17 6.84 1.00
N GLU A 64 -0.15 7.68 0.96
CA GLU A 64 0.85 7.69 -0.12
C GLU A 64 2.26 7.51 0.47
N ARG A 65 3.15 6.81 -0.24
CA ARG A 65 4.56 6.64 0.16
C ARG A 65 5.47 6.41 -1.04
N LYS A 66 6.66 7.01 -1.05
CA LYS A 66 7.76 6.57 -1.93
C LYS A 66 8.54 5.45 -1.26
N ALA A 67 8.69 4.31 -1.93
CA ALA A 67 9.42 3.18 -1.38
C ALA A 67 10.93 3.46 -1.33
N HIS A 68 11.56 3.25 -0.17
CA HIS A 68 12.95 3.62 0.14
C HIS A 68 13.95 3.21 -0.96
N ASN A 69 14.02 1.91 -1.28
CA ASN A 69 15.01 1.33 -2.20
C ASN A 69 14.41 0.93 -3.56
N SER A 70 13.33 1.58 -3.98
CA SER A 70 12.75 1.29 -5.29
C SER A 70 12.27 2.54 -5.99
N HIS A 71 12.05 2.39 -7.29
CA HIS A 71 11.52 3.41 -8.17
C HIS A 71 9.98 3.44 -8.11
N LEU A 72 9.40 3.09 -6.96
CA LEU A 72 7.96 2.96 -6.79
C LEU A 72 7.38 4.07 -5.92
N TYR A 73 6.27 4.62 -6.39
CA TYR A 73 5.34 5.42 -5.63
C TYR A 73 4.11 4.58 -5.31
N GLN A 74 3.71 4.53 -4.05
CA GLN A 74 2.72 3.57 -3.57
C GLN A 74 1.50 4.27 -2.98
N LEU A 75 0.31 3.85 -3.38
CA LEU A 75 -0.95 4.20 -2.73
C LEU A 75 -1.42 3.02 -1.89
N PHE A 76 -1.74 3.27 -0.61
CA PHE A 76 -2.27 2.28 0.30
C PHE A 76 -3.72 2.62 0.67
N MET A 77 -4.59 1.63 0.59
CA MET A 77 -6.00 1.76 0.98
C MET A 77 -6.52 0.46 1.58
N ARG A 78 -7.73 0.52 2.13
CA ARG A 78 -8.47 -0.67 2.55
C ARG A 78 -9.75 -0.78 1.75
N GLU A 79 -9.99 -1.97 1.24
CA GLU A 79 -11.28 -2.33 0.65
C GLU A 79 -12.36 -2.28 1.74
N PRO A 80 -13.51 -1.63 1.50
CA PRO A 80 -14.45 -1.27 2.55
C PRO A 80 -15.23 -2.45 3.14
N ILE A 81 -15.46 -3.52 2.39
CA ILE A 81 -16.31 -4.65 2.81
C ILE A 81 -15.53 -5.62 3.70
N ASN A 82 -14.37 -6.06 3.24
CA ASN A 82 -13.58 -7.11 3.89
C ASN A 82 -12.33 -6.53 4.58
N GLY A 83 -12.05 -5.24 4.44
CA GLY A 83 -10.90 -4.60 5.07
C GLY A 83 -9.54 -5.00 4.49
N ILE A 84 -9.52 -5.67 3.33
CA ILE A 84 -8.29 -6.13 2.66
C ILE A 84 -7.42 -4.92 2.34
N LYS A 85 -6.13 -4.99 2.68
CA LYS A 85 -5.18 -3.94 2.32
C LYS A 85 -4.88 -4.01 0.83
N VAL A 86 -4.97 -2.88 0.14
CA VAL A 86 -4.62 -2.75 -1.26
C VAL A 86 -3.44 -1.80 -1.37
N GLU A 87 -2.44 -2.23 -2.13
CA GLU A 87 -1.23 -1.47 -2.44
C GLU A 87 -1.17 -1.29 -3.96
N LEU A 88 -1.19 -0.06 -4.44
CA LEU A 88 -1.05 0.27 -5.85
C LEU A 88 0.34 0.88 -6.07
N ASN A 89 1.13 0.26 -6.93
CA ASN A 89 2.52 0.63 -7.19
C ASN A 89 2.62 1.28 -8.56
N PHE A 90 3.08 2.53 -8.58
CA PHE A 90 3.30 3.37 -9.76
C PHE A 90 4.77 3.71 -9.88
N SER A 91 5.18 4.23 -11.04
CA SER A 91 6.53 4.77 -11.20
C SER A 91 6.69 6.05 -10.38
N TRP A 92 7.82 6.21 -9.69
CA TRP A 92 8.08 7.44 -8.92
C TRP A 92 8.18 8.68 -9.83
N GLU A 93 8.57 8.51 -11.09
CA GLU A 93 8.64 9.56 -12.09
C GLU A 93 7.26 10.19 -12.35
N GLU A 94 6.17 9.42 -12.35
CA GLU A 94 4.81 9.94 -12.48
C GLU A 94 4.46 10.89 -11.33
N ALA A 95 4.85 10.54 -10.10
CA ALA A 95 4.63 11.39 -8.93
C ALA A 95 5.41 12.71 -9.05
N VAL A 96 6.67 12.65 -9.51
CA VAL A 96 7.50 13.85 -9.72
C VAL A 96 6.91 14.75 -10.80
N GLN A 97 6.43 14.19 -11.91
CA GLN A 97 5.77 14.96 -12.97
C GLN A 97 4.53 15.70 -12.47
N MET A 98 3.82 15.12 -11.51
CA MET A 98 2.67 15.75 -10.85
C MET A 98 3.05 16.78 -9.77
N GLY A 99 4.35 17.00 -9.51
CA GLY A 99 4.82 17.84 -8.41
C GLY A 99 4.51 17.26 -7.03
N ARG A 100 4.15 15.97 -6.95
CA ARG A 100 3.95 15.25 -5.69
C ARG A 100 5.33 14.93 -5.14
N VAL A 101 5.85 15.81 -4.29
CA VAL A 101 7.05 15.55 -3.49
C VAL A 101 6.59 14.85 -2.22
N PRO A 102 6.72 13.52 -2.10
CA PRO A 102 6.35 12.85 -0.87
C PRO A 102 7.23 13.38 0.27
N SER A 103 6.64 13.60 1.44
CA SER A 103 7.38 13.68 2.70
C SER A 103 8.24 12.43 2.79
N TYR A 104 9.55 12.59 2.58
CA TYR A 104 10.54 11.56 2.84
C TYR A 104 10.39 11.15 4.30
N THR A 105 9.92 9.94 4.58
CA THR A 105 10.16 9.33 5.88
C THR A 105 11.55 8.69 5.79
N ASP A 106 12.47 9.32 6.49
CA ASP A 106 13.93 9.17 6.45
C ASP A 106 14.40 7.78 6.89
N GLU A 107 15.33 7.17 6.13
CA GLU A 107 16.50 6.36 6.57
C GLU A 107 17.33 5.92 5.33
N GLY A 108 17.79 6.83 4.45
CA GLY A 108 18.68 6.41 3.35
C GLY A 108 19.11 7.48 2.34
N GLU A 109 20.40 7.46 1.97
CA GLU A 109 21.08 8.44 1.13
C GLU A 109 20.59 8.50 -0.33
N ASN A 110 20.55 9.70 -0.90
CA ASN A 110 20.07 9.98 -2.26
C ASN A 110 21.15 10.50 -3.21
N LEU A 111 21.10 10.05 -4.46
CA LEU A 111 21.75 10.71 -5.59
C LEU A 111 20.97 11.98 -5.96
N LYS A 112 21.64 13.13 -5.89
CA LYS A 112 21.07 14.43 -6.26
C LYS A 112 20.78 14.47 -7.76
N VAL A 113 19.53 14.72 -8.14
CA VAL A 113 19.19 15.15 -9.50
C VAL A 113 19.75 16.57 -9.68
N SER A 114 20.64 16.75 -10.65
CA SER A 114 21.20 18.05 -10.99
C SER A 114 20.13 18.96 -11.60
N SER A 115 19.84 20.07 -10.95
CA SER A 115 19.00 21.14 -11.50
C SER A 115 19.59 21.67 -12.82
N PRO A 116 18.77 21.99 -13.84
CA PRO A 116 19.27 22.61 -15.05
C PRO A 116 19.75 24.03 -14.75
N ALA A 117 20.92 24.38 -15.28
CA ALA A 117 21.55 25.68 -15.11
C ALA A 117 20.69 26.80 -15.70
N SER A 118 20.32 27.78 -14.87
CA SER A 118 19.79 29.06 -15.34
C SER A 118 20.88 29.82 -16.09
N LYS A 119 20.57 30.26 -17.32
CA LYS A 119 21.28 31.34 -18.00
C LYS A 119 20.70 32.68 -17.60
#